data_AF-A0A534RFP2-F1
#
_entry.id   AF-A0A534RFP2-F1
#
_cell.length_a   1.000
_cell.length_b   1.000
_cell.length_c   1.000
_cell.angle_alpha   90.00
_cell.angle_beta   90.00
_cell.angle_gamma   90.00
#
_symmetry.space_group_name_H-M   'P 1'
#
loop_
_entity.id
_entity.type
_entity.pdbx_description
1 polymer ?
#
loop_
_entity_poly.entity_id
_entity_poly.type
_entity_poly.pdbx_seq_one_letter_code
_entity_poly.pdbx_strand_id
1 'polypeptide(L)'
;MIPRGERAVLALVLANVALQVIDGVATFAGLRAGFAEGNPLLGWAFAQFGAGPALCVFKLEAIAALAVVWRLRTSPLAIPALAFSAALYTAFSILPWATALAGLQYM
;
A
#
# COMPACT_ATOMS: atom_id res chain seq x y z
N MET A 1 -0.80 5.29 29.72
CA MET A 1 -0.53 3.95 29.15
C MET A 1 -1.58 3.67 28.09
N ILE A 2 -1.19 3.33 26.86
CA ILE A 2 -2.13 2.98 25.78
C ILE A 2 -2.71 1.58 26.05
N PRO A 3 -4.03 1.37 25.99
CA PRO A 3 -4.65 0.05 26.15
C PRO A 3 -4.05 -0.99 25.20
N ARG A 4 -4.01 -2.27 25.60
CA ARG A 4 -3.45 -3.37 24.77
C ARG A 4 -4.05 -3.41 23.36
N GLY A 5 -5.36 -3.20 23.22
CA GLY A 5 -6.06 -3.14 21.93
C GLY A 5 -5.61 -1.97 21.06
N GLU A 6 -5.48 -0.76 21.62
CA GLU A 6 -5.01 0.41 20.88
C GLU A 6 -3.55 0.28 20.43
N ARG A 7 -2.70 -0.41 21.19
CA ARG A 7 -1.32 -0.73 20.75
C ARG A 7 -1.29 -1.67 19.55
N ALA A 8 -2.16 -2.68 19.53
CA ALA A 8 -2.29 -3.59 18.39
C ALA A 8 -2.79 -2.84 17.14
N VAL A 9 -3.79 -1.97 17.29
CA VAL A 9 -4.28 -1.13 16.20
C VAL A 9 -3.17 -0.20 15.69
N LEU A 10 -2.40 0.43 16.58
CA LEU A 10 -1.29 1.30 16.20
C LEU A 10 -0.23 0.53 15.40
N ALA A 11 0.17 -0.65 15.87
CA ALA A 11 1.14 -1.50 15.17
C ALA A 11 0.66 -1.86 13.76
N LEU A 12 -0.63 -2.20 13.62
CA LEU A 12 -1.24 -2.52 12.33
C LEU A 12 -1.34 -1.30 11.40
N VAL A 13 -1.63 -0.11 11.93
CA VAL A 13 -1.58 1.15 11.14
C VAL A 13 -0.18 1.39 10.63
N LEU A 14 0.84 1.30 11.50
CA LEU A 14 2.24 1.50 11.11
C LEU A 14 2.71 0.47 10.07
N ALA A 15 2.30 -0.79 10.22
CA ALA A 15 2.57 -1.84 9.24
C ALA A 15 1.94 -1.51 7.88
N ASN A 16 0.67 -1.06 7.85
CA ASN A 16 0.00 -0.66 6.62
C ASN A 16 0.64 0.58 5.97
N VAL A 17 1.10 1.56 6.76
CA VAL A 17 1.85 2.72 6.24
C VAL A 17 3.17 2.27 5.60
N ALA A 18 3.90 1.35 6.25
CA ALA A 18 5.11 0.78 5.67
C ALA A 18 4.81 0.05 4.36
N LEU A 19 3.70 -0.71 4.30
CA LEU A 19 3.25 -1.34 3.05
C LEU A 19 2.97 -0.32 1.95
N GLN A 20 2.35 0.84 2.24
CA GLN A 20 2.15 1.89 1.22
C GLN A 20 3.46 2.41 0.62
N VAL A 21 4.48 2.56 1.46
CA VAL A 21 5.80 3.03 1.03
C VAL A 21 6.47 1.97 0.16
N ILE A 22 6.49 0.71 0.61
CA ILE A 22 7.10 -0.40 -0.13
C ILE A 22 6.38 -0.59 -1.48
N ASP A 23 5.06 -0.60 -1.48
CA ASP A 23 4.22 -0.69 -2.68
C ASP A 23 4.52 0.47 -3.66
N GLY A 24 4.62 1.70 -3.16
CA GLY A 24 4.95 2.87 -3.99
C GLY A 24 6.33 2.76 -4.64
N VAL A 25 7.34 2.33 -3.87
CA VAL A 25 8.71 2.11 -4.38
C VAL A 25 8.73 0.98 -5.40
N ALA A 26 8.11 -0.15 -5.10
CA ALA A 26 8.08 -1.33 -5.98
C ALA A 26 7.36 -1.02 -7.31
N THR A 27 6.22 -0.34 -7.24
CA THR A 27 5.49 0.13 -8.42
C THR A 27 6.34 1.07 -9.27
N PHE A 28 6.97 2.07 -8.64
CA PHE A 28 7.83 3.01 -9.38
C PHE A 28 9.03 2.31 -10.04
N ALA A 29 9.67 1.38 -9.33
CA ALA A 29 10.79 0.60 -9.86
C ALA A 29 10.36 -0.29 -11.03
N GLY A 30 9.22 -0.97 -10.92
CA GLY A 30 8.67 -1.80 -11.98
C GLY A 30 8.34 -1.03 -13.26
N LEU A 31 7.69 0.14 -13.13
CA LEU A 31 7.43 1.04 -14.25
C LEU A 31 8.74 1.50 -14.92
N ARG A 32 9.75 1.85 -14.11
CA ARG A 32 11.08 2.25 -14.59
C ARG A 32 11.83 1.11 -15.30
N ALA A 33 11.52 -0.14 -14.95
CA ALA A 33 12.03 -1.34 -15.61
C ALA A 33 11.22 -1.74 -16.86
N GLY A 34 10.18 -1.00 -17.22
CA GLY A 34 9.38 -1.22 -18.43
C GLY A 34 8.17 -2.13 -18.25
N PHE A 35 7.85 -2.55 -17.03
CA PHE A 35 6.60 -3.27 -16.77
C PHE A 35 5.40 -2.32 -16.82
N ALA A 36 4.25 -2.86 -17.23
CA ALA A 36 2.98 -2.16 -17.20
C ALA A 36 2.31 -2.29 -15.81
N GLU A 37 1.58 -1.26 -15.41
CA GLU A 37 0.72 -1.29 -14.22
C GLU A 37 -0.53 -2.14 -14.48
N GLY A 38 -0.83 -3.08 -13.57
CA GLY A 38 -2.01 -3.95 -13.67
C GLY A 38 -3.30 -3.29 -13.21
N ASN A 39 -3.23 -2.28 -12.34
CA ASN A 39 -4.38 -1.50 -11.90
C ASN A 39 -4.78 -0.45 -12.96
N PRO A 40 -5.95 -0.57 -13.62
CA PRO A 40 -6.33 0.31 -14.71
C PRO A 40 -6.56 1.76 -14.27
N LEU A 41 -7.04 1.98 -13.04
CA LEU A 41 -7.22 3.33 -12.50
C LEU A 41 -5.87 4.02 -12.27
N LEU A 42 -4.91 3.27 -11.74
CA LEU A 42 -3.57 3.78 -11.48
C LEU A 42 -2.80 4.00 -12.80
N GLY A 43 -2.92 3.08 -13.75
CA GLY A 43 -2.39 3.23 -15.11
C GLY A 43 -2.96 4.45 -15.84
N TRP A 44 -4.26 4.69 -15.72
CA TRP A 44 -4.88 5.93 -16.23
C TRP A 44 -4.27 7.18 -15.58
N ALA A 45 -4.12 7.19 -14.25
CA ALA A 45 -3.54 8.32 -13.54
C ALA A 45 -2.07 8.57 -13.94
N PHE A 46 -1.30 7.51 -14.19
CA PHE A 46 0.07 7.62 -14.70
C PHE A 46 0.13 8.28 -16.07
N ALA A 47 -0.82 7.94 -16.96
CA ALA A 47 -0.89 8.55 -18.29
C ALA A 47 -1.25 10.05 -18.23
N GLN A 48 -2.03 10.48 -17.23
CA GLN A 48 -2.45 11.88 -17.11
C GLN A 48 -1.47 12.76 -16.34
N PHE A 49 -0.87 12.25 -15.26
CA PHE A 49 -0.12 13.06 -14.29
C PHE A 49 1.35 12.64 -14.15
N GLY A 50 1.76 11.57 -14.83
CA GLY A 50 3.06 10.92 -14.65
C GLY A 50 3.10 10.02 -13.40
N ALA A 51 4.01 9.05 -13.42
CA ALA A 51 4.08 8.00 -12.40
C ALA A 51 4.34 8.55 -10.98
N GLY A 52 5.31 9.46 -10.83
CA GLY A 52 5.70 10.00 -9.52
C GLY A 52 4.56 10.74 -8.80
N PRO A 53 4.01 11.83 -9.38
CA PRO A 53 2.92 12.58 -8.76
C PRO A 53 1.68 11.73 -8.48
N ALA A 54 1.28 10.89 -9.45
CA ALA A 54 0.14 10.00 -9.28
C ALA A 54 0.35 9.01 -8.13
N LEU A 55 1.52 8.36 -8.04
CA LEU A 55 1.84 7.48 -6.92
C LEU A 55 1.74 8.21 -5.58
N CYS A 56 2.29 9.42 -5.47
CA CYS A 56 2.19 10.21 -4.24
C CYS A 56 0.73 10.44 -3.82
N VAL A 57 -0.14 10.82 -4.77
CA VAL A 57 -1.57 11.05 -4.48
C VAL A 57 -2.24 9.78 -3.97
N PHE A 58 -2.05 8.65 -4.65
CA PHE A 58 -2.67 7.38 -4.26
C PHE A 58 -2.16 6.86 -2.90
N LYS A 59 -0.86 7.00 -2.61
CA LYS A 59 -0.33 6.58 -1.30
C LYS A 59 -0.80 7.51 -0.18
N LEU A 60 -0.89 8.81 -0.42
CA LEU A 60 -1.44 9.76 0.55
C LEU A 60 -2.92 9.49 0.84
N GLU A 61 -3.71 9.15 -0.18
CA GLU A 61 -5.11 8.74 -0.03
C GLU A 61 -5.23 7.49 0.84
N ALA A 62 -4.45 6.44 0.56
CA ALA A 62 -4.42 5.24 1.38
C ALA A 62 -3.99 5.53 2.84
N ILE A 63 -2.97 6.36 3.05
CA ILE A 63 -2.53 6.77 4.40
C ILE A 63 -3.63 7.56 5.11
N ALA A 64 -4.36 8.43 4.41
CA ALA A 64 -5.50 9.15 4.97
C ALA A 64 -6.62 8.19 5.40
N ALA A 65 -6.91 7.15 4.62
CA ALA A 65 -7.85 6.10 5.01
C ALA A 65 -7.40 5.38 6.29
N LEU A 66 -6.11 5.06 6.44
CA LEU A 66 -5.57 4.49 7.68
C LEU A 66 -5.73 5.44 8.87
N ALA A 67 -5.56 6.75 8.66
CA ALA A 67 -5.81 7.75 9.70
C ALA A 67 -7.28 7.78 10.15
N VAL A 68 -8.24 7.56 9.24
CA VAL A 68 -9.66 7.39 9.59
C VAL A 68 -9.86 6.14 10.44
N VAL A 69 -9.27 5.00 10.07
CA VAL A 69 -9.36 3.77 10.87
C VAL A 69 -8.74 3.97 12.27
N TRP A 70 -7.63 4.71 12.36
CA TRP A 70 -7.04 5.10 13.64
C TRP A 70 -7.97 5.96 14.51
N ARG A 71 -8.73 6.89 13.90
CA ARG A 71 -9.76 7.64 14.65
C ARG A 71 -10.85 6.72 15.19
N LEU A 72 -11.14 5.64 14.50
CA LEU A 72 -12.09 4.59 14.89
C LEU A 72 -11.45 3.42 15.67
N ARG A 73 -10.24 3.59 16.22
CA ARG A 73 -9.45 2.52 16.88
C ARG A 73 -10.14 1.78 18.03
N THR A 74 -11.20 2.33 18.61
CA THR A 74 -12.00 1.68 19.65
C THR A 74 -13.09 0.77 19.09
N SER A 75 -13.36 0.85 17.77
CA SER A 75 -14.30 -0.02 17.08
C SER A 75 -13.78 -1.46 17.03
N PRO A 76 -14.65 -2.47 17.23
CA PRO A 76 -14.27 -3.88 17.06
C PRO A 76 -13.83 -4.19 15.61
N LEU A 77 -14.18 -3.32 14.64
CA LEU A 77 -13.82 -3.49 13.24
C LEU A 77 -12.43 -2.95 12.87
N ALA A 78 -11.77 -2.20 13.75
CA ALA A 78 -10.48 -1.58 13.43
C ALA A 78 -9.39 -2.62 13.11
N ILE A 79 -9.26 -3.66 13.94
CA ILE A 79 -8.27 -4.73 13.71
C ILE A 79 -8.60 -5.54 12.45
N PRO A 80 -9.83 -6.06 12.25
CA PRO A 80 -10.20 -6.76 11.02
C PRO A 80 -9.94 -5.93 9.76
N ALA A 81 -10.32 -4.64 9.77
CA ALA A 81 -10.11 -3.76 8.61
C ALA A 81 -8.63 -3.59 8.27
N LEU A 82 -7.77 -3.34 9.26
CA LEU A 82 -6.33 -3.16 9.04
C LEU A 82 -5.63 -4.47 8.64
N ALA A 83 -6.03 -5.60 9.23
CA ALA A 83 -5.49 -6.90 8.88
C ALA A 83 -5.88 -7.31 7.45
N PHE A 84 -7.15 -7.10 7.08
CA PHE A 84 -7.65 -7.34 5.74
C PHE A 84 -6.95 -6.45 4.71
N SER A 85 -6.80 -5.16 5.02
CA SER A 85 -6.06 -4.22 4.16
C SER A 85 -4.60 -4.66 3.94
N ALA A 86 -3.88 -5.03 5.01
CA ALA A 86 -2.51 -5.51 4.92
C ALA A 86 -2.40 -6.79 4.06
N ALA A 87 -3.35 -7.72 4.22
CA ALA A 87 -3.40 -8.94 3.42
C ALA A 87 -3.63 -8.63 1.93
N LEU A 88 -4.54 -7.72 1.60
CA LEU A 88 -4.78 -7.30 0.21
C LEU A 88 -3.55 -6.65 -0.42
N TYR A 89 -2.90 -5.70 0.27
CA TYR A 89 -1.68 -5.08 -0.24
C TYR A 89 -0.56 -6.10 -0.44
N THR A 90 -0.42 -7.05 0.48
CA THR A 90 0.57 -8.12 0.35
C THR A 90 0.28 -9.00 -0.87
N ALA A 91 -0.98 -9.43 -1.04
CA ALA A 91 -1.37 -10.36 -2.09
C ALA A 91 -1.40 -9.74 -3.49
N PHE A 92 -1.90 -8.51 -3.62
CA PHE A 92 -2.20 -7.88 -4.90
C PHE A 92 -1.21 -6.80 -5.32
N SER A 93 -0.28 -6.41 -4.44
CA SER A 93 0.78 -5.48 -4.80
C SER A 93 2.16 -6.09 -4.54
N ILE A 94 2.46 -6.44 -3.28
CA ILE A 94 3.82 -6.85 -2.92
C ILE A 94 4.23 -8.14 -3.64
N LEU A 95 3.38 -9.17 -3.65
CA LEU A 95 3.70 -10.43 -4.32
C LEU A 95 3.90 -10.25 -5.83
N PRO A 96 2.97 -9.63 -6.61
CA PRO A 96 3.19 -9.39 -8.03
C PRO A 96 4.44 -8.58 -8.36
N TRP A 97 4.75 -7.54 -7.58
CA TRP A 97 5.95 -6.76 -7.82
C TRP A 97 7.23 -7.50 -7.43
N ALA A 98 7.21 -8.25 -6.34
CA ALA A 98 8.35 -9.08 -5.95
C ALA A 98 8.66 -10.13 -7.02
N THR A 99 7.66 -10.79 -7.60
CA THR A 99 7.87 -11.77 -8.69
C THR A 99 8.37 -11.10 -9.97
N ALA A 100 7.80 -9.96 -10.36
CA ALA A 100 8.23 -9.22 -11.55
C ALA A 100 9.68 -8.73 -11.42
N LEU A 101 10.04 -8.14 -10.29
CA LEU A 101 11.38 -7.60 -10.04
C LEU A 101 12.42 -8.70 -9.83
N ALA A 102 12.06 -9.82 -9.20
CA ALA A 102 12.94 -10.99 -9.12
C ALA A 102 13.22 -11.56 -10.51
N GLY A 103 12.22 -11.57 -11.41
CA GLY A 103 12.39 -11.98 -12.80
C GLY A 103 13.48 -11.20 -13.56
N LEU A 104 13.63 -9.90 -13.26
CA LEU A 104 14.70 -9.07 -13.85
C LEU A 104 16.12 -9.52 -13.45
N GLN A 105 16.29 -10.18 -12.31
CA GLN A 105 17.61 -10.62 -11.85
C GLN A 105 18.12 -11.86 -12.60
N TYR A 106 17.23 -12.54 -13.33
CA TYR A 106 17.53 -13.76 -14.09
C TYR A 106 17.55 -13.54 -15.61
N MET A 107 17.39 -12.29 -16.06
CA MET A 107 17.48 -11.87 -17.47
C MET A 107 18.80 -11.16 -17.73
#